data_AF-A0A936VK38-F1
#
_entry.id   AF-A0A936VK38-F1
#
_cell.length_a   1.000
_cell.length_b   1.000
_cell.length_c   1.000
_cell.angle_alpha   90.00
_cell.angle_beta   90.00
_cell.angle_gamma   90.00
#
_symmetry.space_group_name_H-M   'P 1'
#
loop_
_entity.id
_entity.type
_entity.pdbx_description
1 polymer ?
#
loop_
_entity_poly.entity_id
_entity_poly.type
_entity_poly.pdbx_seq_one_letter_code
_entity_poly.pdbx_strand_id
1 'polypeptide(L)'
;MKWWKRREWFVVLVGMGLVAMAHDARAQTAPQPSFLEGDTRLACECLLCLTAGPQAPKECQTALMKYYLIQGSSPFQTLVKRRNFLQLCPKK
;
A
#
# COMPACT_ATOMS: atom_id res chain seq x y z
N MET A 1 -25.49 -47.02 6.23
CA MET A 1 -24.85 -45.70 6.47
C MET A 1 -24.01 -45.30 5.25
N LYS A 2 -24.60 -44.63 4.25
CA LYS A 2 -23.87 -44.09 3.08
C LYS A 2 -24.50 -42.74 2.66
N TRP A 3 -24.36 -41.75 3.54
CA TRP A 3 -24.87 -40.38 3.33
C TRP A 3 -23.76 -39.34 3.09
N TRP A 4 -22.48 -39.69 3.31
CA TRP A 4 -21.39 -38.71 3.23
C TRP A 4 -20.80 -38.53 1.82
N LYS A 5 -20.68 -39.60 1.04
CA LYS A 5 -19.96 -39.60 -0.26
C LYS A 5 -20.61 -38.72 -1.35
N ARG A 6 -21.93 -38.51 -1.27
CA ARG A 6 -22.71 -37.74 -2.25
C ARG A 6 -22.62 -36.23 -1.99
N ARG A 7 -22.43 -35.84 -0.73
CA ARG A 7 -22.34 -34.44 -0.29
C ARG A 7 -20.97 -33.82 -0.63
N GLU A 8 -19.91 -34.63 -0.69
CA GLU A 8 -18.58 -34.16 -1.11
C GLU A 8 -18.51 -33.83 -2.61
N TRP A 9 -19.13 -34.65 -3.47
CA TRP A 9 -19.19 -34.39 -4.92
C TRP A 9 -20.01 -33.14 -5.26
N PHE A 10 -21.10 -32.88 -4.54
CA PHE A 10 -21.90 -31.66 -4.72
C PHE A 10 -21.15 -30.39 -4.32
N VAL A 11 -20.30 -30.44 -3.27
CA VAL A 11 -19.50 -29.28 -2.83
C VAL A 11 -18.36 -28.98 -3.81
N VAL A 12 -17.70 -30.01 -4.37
CA VAL A 12 -16.63 -29.83 -5.37
C VAL A 12 -17.18 -29.29 -6.69
N LEU A 13 -18.34 -29.77 -7.16
CA LEU A 13 -18.95 -29.33 -8.41
C LEU A 13 -19.47 -27.88 -8.37
N VAL A 14 -19.92 -27.40 -7.21
CA VAL A 14 -20.40 -26.02 -7.03
C VAL A 14 -19.25 -25.04 -6.73
N GLY A 15 -18.17 -25.49 -6.06
CA GLY A 15 -17.06 -24.62 -5.66
C GLY A 15 -16.08 -24.26 -6.78
N MET A 16 -15.97 -25.06 -7.85
CA MET A 16 -14.93 -24.91 -8.88
C MET A 16 -15.35 -24.04 -10.08
N GLY A 17 -16.56 -23.46 -10.08
CA GLY A 17 -17.18 -22.83 -11.26
C GLY A 17 -17.32 -21.30 -11.29
N LEU A 18 -17.03 -20.54 -10.23
CA LEU A 18 -17.43 -19.12 -10.18
C LEU A 18 -16.48 -18.17 -9.45
N VAL A 19 -15.19 -18.16 -9.81
CA VAL A 19 -14.35 -16.97 -9.60
C VAL A 19 -13.51 -16.71 -10.87
N ALA A 20 -14.19 -16.24 -11.91
CA ALA A 20 -13.54 -15.56 -13.04
C ALA A 20 -13.33 -14.08 -12.67
N MET A 21 -12.07 -13.72 -12.46
CA MET A 21 -11.39 -12.45 -12.73
C MET A 21 -12.24 -11.15 -12.79
N ALA A 22 -12.11 -10.32 -11.76
CA ALA A 22 -12.11 -8.87 -11.89
C ALA A 22 -10.96 -8.31 -11.05
N HIS A 23 -9.79 -8.24 -11.67
CA HIS A 23 -8.69 -7.38 -11.25
C HIS A 23 -9.18 -5.95 -11.49
N ASP A 24 -9.62 -5.27 -10.42
CA ASP A 24 -9.70 -3.81 -10.45
C ASP A 24 -8.25 -3.32 -10.38
N ALA A 25 -7.62 -3.25 -11.56
CA ALA A 25 -6.49 -2.40 -11.77
C ALA A 25 -6.99 -0.98 -11.52
N ARG A 26 -6.91 -0.54 -10.26
CA ARG A 26 -7.08 0.86 -9.91
C ARG A 26 -5.95 1.61 -10.61
N ALA A 27 -6.21 2.05 -11.84
CA ALA A 27 -5.49 3.13 -12.48
C ALA A 27 -5.72 4.34 -11.59
N GLN A 28 -4.87 4.46 -10.56
CA GLN A 28 -4.79 5.67 -9.77
C GLN A 28 -4.37 6.75 -10.74
N THR A 29 -5.32 7.61 -11.10
CA THR A 29 -5.04 8.89 -11.76
C THR A 29 -3.96 9.55 -10.91
N ALA A 30 -2.72 9.52 -11.41
CA ALA A 30 -1.60 10.15 -10.75
C ALA A 30 -1.99 11.62 -10.53
N PRO A 31 -1.98 12.12 -9.28
CA PRO A 31 -2.22 13.52 -9.03
C PRO A 31 -1.31 14.33 -9.94
N GLN A 32 -1.93 15.23 -10.71
CA GLN A 32 -1.24 16.22 -11.55
C GLN A 32 -0.01 16.74 -10.81
N PRO A 33 1.16 16.86 -11.47
CA PRO A 33 2.38 17.35 -10.86
C PRO A 33 2.22 18.85 -10.57
N SER A 34 1.46 19.19 -9.54
CA SER A 34 1.67 20.42 -8.80
C SER A 34 3.10 20.30 -8.31
N PHE A 35 4.00 21.05 -8.93
CA PHE A 35 5.43 21.17 -8.65
C PHE A 35 5.74 20.93 -7.17
N LEU A 36 5.93 19.65 -6.81
CA LEU A 36 6.28 19.24 -5.47
C LEU A 36 7.79 19.47 -5.41
N GLU A 37 8.20 20.59 -4.85
CA GLU A 37 9.61 20.87 -4.61
C GLU A 37 10.03 20.33 -3.24
N GLY A 38 11.27 19.84 -3.18
CA GLY A 38 11.94 19.42 -1.95
C GLY A 38 11.22 18.33 -1.17
N ASP A 39 11.03 18.55 0.14
CA ASP A 39 10.50 17.56 1.08
C ASP A 39 9.03 17.17 0.83
N THR A 40 8.25 18.01 0.14
CA THR A 40 6.85 17.69 -0.21
C THR A 40 6.76 16.54 -1.21
N ARG A 41 7.66 16.53 -2.20
CA ARG A 41 7.79 15.44 -3.17
C ARG A 41 8.19 14.15 -2.50
N LEU A 42 9.23 14.21 -1.65
CA LEU A 42 9.72 13.06 -0.92
C LEU A 42 8.66 12.51 0.05
N ALA A 43 7.83 13.36 0.63
CA ALA A 43 6.72 12.92 1.49
C ALA A 43 5.66 12.13 0.70
N CYS A 44 5.25 12.62 -0.46
CA CYS A 44 4.28 11.91 -1.31
C CYS A 44 4.86 10.63 -1.91
N GLU A 45 6.10 10.68 -2.39
CA GLU A 45 6.82 9.48 -2.87
C GLU A 45 6.92 8.47 -1.73
N CYS A 46 7.35 8.87 -0.53
CA CYS A 46 7.42 7.99 0.63
C CYS A 46 6.07 7.35 0.95
N LEU A 47 4.98 8.12 0.93
CA LEU A 47 3.64 7.58 1.17
C LEU A 47 3.29 6.49 0.16
N LEU A 48 3.52 6.73 -1.12
CA LEU A 48 3.28 5.76 -2.18
C LEU A 48 4.15 4.51 -1.99
N CYS A 49 5.44 4.68 -1.68
CA CYS A 49 6.38 3.59 -1.47
C CYS A 49 6.02 2.73 -0.25
N LEU A 50 5.52 3.34 0.83
CA LEU A 50 5.01 2.61 2.00
C LEU A 50 3.78 1.75 1.63
N THR A 51 2.93 2.22 0.72
CA THR A 51 1.78 1.43 0.24
C THR A 51 2.17 0.30 -0.73
N ALA A 52 3.24 0.47 -1.51
CA ALA A 52 3.76 -0.56 -2.41
C ALA A 52 4.46 -1.72 -1.67
N GLY A 53 4.90 -1.49 -0.44
CA GLY A 53 5.50 -2.51 0.41
C GLY A 53 6.79 -3.12 -0.20
N PRO A 54 6.99 -4.44 -0.15
CA PRO A 54 8.23 -5.08 -0.61
C PRO A 54 8.46 -4.97 -2.13
N GLN A 55 7.47 -4.54 -2.90
CA GLN A 55 7.54 -4.33 -4.34
C GLN A 55 7.95 -2.90 -4.71
N ALA A 56 8.33 -2.08 -3.72
CA ALA A 56 8.71 -0.69 -3.95
C ALA A 56 9.92 -0.59 -4.90
N PRO A 57 9.87 0.27 -5.94
CA PRO A 57 10.96 0.46 -6.88
C PRO A 57 12.19 1.12 -6.21
N LYS A 58 13.37 0.98 -6.82
CA LYS A 58 14.63 1.56 -6.29
C LYS A 58 14.58 3.08 -6.11
N GLU A 59 13.79 3.76 -6.94
CA GLU A 59 13.54 5.21 -6.85
C GLU A 59 12.95 5.64 -5.51
N CYS A 60 12.25 4.73 -4.80
CA CYS A 60 11.72 4.97 -3.47
C CYS A 60 12.78 5.09 -2.36
N GLN A 61 14.01 4.67 -2.62
CA GLN A 61 15.02 4.50 -1.58
C GLN A 61 15.38 5.83 -0.91
N THR A 62 15.47 6.92 -1.68
CA THR A 62 15.77 8.27 -1.15
C THR A 62 14.66 8.78 -0.22
N ALA A 63 13.40 8.63 -0.62
CA ALA A 63 12.25 9.05 0.16
C ALA A 63 12.09 8.22 1.45
N LEU A 64 12.24 6.90 1.33
CA LEU A 64 12.20 5.99 2.48
C LEU A 64 13.37 6.23 3.45
N MET A 65 14.57 6.45 2.93
CA MET A 65 15.74 6.76 3.77
C MET A 65 15.49 8.01 4.59
N LYS A 66 14.97 9.09 3.98
CA LYS A 66 14.60 10.31 4.71
C LYS A 66 13.58 10.01 5.82
N TYR A 67 12.53 9.24 5.52
CA TYR A 67 11.50 8.84 6.50
C TYR A 67 12.07 8.03 7.69
N TYR A 68 12.98 7.10 7.43
CA TYR A 68 13.59 6.28 8.47
C TYR A 68 14.64 7.03 9.30
N LEU A 69 15.33 8.00 8.69
CA LEU A 69 16.28 8.90 9.37
C LEU A 69 15.58 9.86 10.34
N ILE A 70 14.27 10.11 10.16
CA ILE A 70 13.49 10.88 11.15
C ILE A 70 13.42 10.08 12.44
N GLN A 71 14.15 10.54 13.45
CA GLN A 71 14.15 9.99 14.79
C GLN A 71 13.88 11.11 15.82
N GLY A 72 13.07 10.77 16.82
CA GLY A 72 12.82 11.58 18.02
C GLY A 72 13.55 10.99 19.22
N SER A 73 13.56 11.73 20.32
CA SER A 73 14.13 11.24 21.59
C SER A 73 13.33 10.09 22.21
N SER A 74 12.08 9.91 21.78
CA SER A 74 11.21 8.81 22.20
C SER A 74 10.49 8.18 21.00
N PRO A 75 10.06 6.90 21.08
CA PRO A 75 9.36 6.24 19.97
C PRO A 75 8.07 6.96 19.59
N PHE A 76 7.32 7.47 20.58
CA PHE A 76 6.13 8.29 20.33
C PHE A 76 6.47 9.56 19.55
N GLN A 77 7.55 10.28 19.93
CA GLN A 77 7.98 11.46 19.18
C GLN A 77 8.42 11.11 17.75
N THR A 78 9.10 9.99 17.56
CA THR A 78 9.46 9.50 16.22
C THR A 78 8.24 9.28 15.35
N LEU A 79 7.20 8.62 15.87
CA LEU A 79 5.95 8.39 15.14
C LEU A 79 5.23 9.69 14.79
N VAL A 80 5.20 10.67 15.71
CA VAL A 80 4.61 11.99 15.45
C VAL A 80 5.39 12.72 14.35
N LYS A 81 6.72 12.76 14.43
CA LYS A 81 7.55 13.41 13.40
C LYS A 81 7.39 12.75 12.03
N ARG A 82 7.35 11.41 11.99
CA ARG A 82 7.10 10.64 10.77
C ARG A 82 5.72 10.91 10.17
N ARG A 83 4.69 11.01 11.01
CA ARG A 83 3.34 11.41 10.56
C ARG A 83 3.35 12.82 10.01
N ASN A 84 3.99 13.78 10.68
CA ASN A 84 4.07 15.16 10.21
C ASN A 84 4.80 15.26 8.86
N PHE A 85 5.85 14.48 8.65
CA PHE A 85 6.51 14.37 7.34
C PHE A 85 5.55 13.87 6.26
N LEU A 86 4.80 12.78 6.53
CA LEU A 86 3.80 12.26 5.57
C LEU A 86 2.64 13.25 5.32
N GLN A 87 2.32 14.12 6.28
CA GLN A 87 1.31 15.17 6.12
C GLN A 87 1.75 16.32 5.21
N LEU A 88 3.04 16.44 4.89
CA LEU A 88 3.52 17.38 3.87
C LEU A 88 2.99 17.00 2.48
N CYS A 89 2.58 15.75 2.29
CA CYS A 89 1.89 15.35 1.07
C CYS A 89 0.45 15.89 1.09
N PRO A 90 0.08 16.82 0.19
CA PRO A 90 -1.26 17.37 0.14
C PRO A 90 -2.26 16.27 -0.20
N LYS A 91 -3.30 16.14 0.63
CA LYS A 91 -4.46 15.29 0.33
C LYS A 91 -5.36 16.08 -0.62
N LYS A 92 -5.25 15.79 -1.92
CA LYS A 92 -6.24 16.23 -2.89
C LYS A 92 -7.40 15.26 -2.95
#